data_AF-A0A849WSD0-F1
#
_entry.id   AF-A0A849WSD0-F1
#
_cell.length_a   1.000
_cell.length_b   1.000
_cell.length_c   1.000
_cell.angle_alpha   90.00
_cell.angle_beta   90.00
_cell.angle_gamma   90.00
#
_symmetry.space_group_name_H-M   'P 1'
#
loop_
_entity.id
_entity.type
_entity.pdbx_description
1 polymer ?
#
loop_
_entity_poly.entity_id
_entity_poly.type
_entity_poly.pdbx_seq_one_letter_code
_entity_poly.pdbx_strand_id
1 'polypeptide(L)'
;MKPEVFREIREKIGLTQKELAEVFGLSSYLPVNHYESGFRTPSVLIQSIMRILDQWPEKKRTELLTELKDHCAKLSKPKRKGSK
;
A
#
# COMPACT_ATOMS: atom_id res chain seq x y z
N MET A 1 -8.02 7.07 -10.62
CA MET A 1 -8.90 6.74 -9.48
C MET A 1 -9.13 8.01 -8.71
N LYS A 2 -10.35 8.28 -8.24
CA LYS A 2 -10.62 9.48 -7.43
C LYS A 2 -9.98 9.35 -6.04
N PRO A 3 -9.49 10.43 -5.42
CA PRO A 3 -8.83 10.37 -4.11
C PRO A 3 -9.70 9.73 -3.02
N GLU A 4 -11.00 10.02 -3.03
CA GLU A 4 -11.96 9.51 -2.06
C GLU A 4 -12.11 7.99 -2.18
N VAL A 5 -12.24 7.50 -3.41
CA VAL A 5 -12.31 6.05 -3.70
C VAL A 5 -11.04 5.32 -3.25
N PHE A 6 -9.88 5.95 -3.42
CA PHE A 6 -8.61 5.35 -2.95
C PHE A 6 -8.63 5.15 -1.43
N ARG A 7 -9.07 6.18 -0.71
CA ARG A 7 -9.18 6.17 0.76
C ARG A 7 -10.21 5.15 1.23
N GLU A 8 -11.39 5.12 0.63
CA GLU A 8 -12.47 4.17 0.96
C GLU A 8 -12.00 2.72 0.83
N ILE A 9 -11.30 2.39 -0.27
CA ILE A 9 -10.75 1.05 -0.48
C ILE A 9 -9.74 0.73 0.63
N ARG A 10 -8.81 1.65 0.96
CA ARG A 10 -7.83 1.44 2.04
C ARG A 10 -8.53 1.14 3.38
N GLU A 11 -9.52 1.94 3.74
CA GLU A 11 -10.25 1.80 5.00
C GLU A 11 -11.06 0.49 5.03
N LYS A 12 -11.69 0.13 3.91
CA LYS A 12 -12.43 -1.14 3.74
C LYS A 12 -11.53 -2.37 3.91
N ILE A 13 -10.27 -2.31 3.47
CA ILE A 13 -9.30 -3.41 3.67
C ILE A 13 -8.57 -3.32 5.02
N GLY A 14 -8.94 -2.38 5.89
CA GLY A 14 -8.48 -2.29 7.27
C GLY A 14 -7.03 -1.84 7.45
N LEU A 15 -6.44 -1.16 6.46
CA LEU A 15 -5.05 -0.72 6.53
C LEU A 15 -4.93 0.77 6.89
N THR A 16 -3.93 1.12 7.68
CA THR A 16 -3.49 2.52 7.82
C THR A 16 -2.75 2.99 6.56
N GLN A 17 -2.60 4.31 6.39
CA GLN A 17 -1.79 4.86 5.28
C GLN A 17 -0.35 4.33 5.29
N LYS A 18 0.22 4.13 6.49
CA LYS A 18 1.56 3.59 6.67
C LYS A 18 1.65 2.13 6.24
N GLU A 19 0.72 1.28 6.66
CA GLU A 19 0.73 -0.14 6.27
C GLU A 19 0.48 -0.32 4.77
N LEU A 20 -0.40 0.50 4.17
CA LEU A 20 -0.58 0.47 2.72
C LEU A 20 0.70 0.89 1.98
N ALA A 21 1.42 1.88 2.51
CA ALA A 21 2.72 2.27 1.98
C ALA A 21 3.74 1.13 2.05
N GLU A 22 3.80 0.41 3.17
CA GLU A 22 4.68 -0.75 3.35
C GLU A 22 4.34 -1.87 2.35
N VAL A 23 3.05 -2.20 2.18
CA VAL A 23 2.57 -3.19 1.20
C VAL A 23 2.96 -2.82 -0.24
N PHE A 24 2.92 -1.54 -0.58
CA PHE A 24 3.33 -1.06 -1.91
C PHE A 24 4.83 -0.75 -2.03
N GLY A 25 5.64 -1.03 -1.01
CA GLY A 25 7.07 -0.76 -1.03
C GLY A 25 7.42 0.73 -1.16
N LEU A 26 6.54 1.61 -0.68
CA LEU A 26 6.73 3.05 -0.68
C LEU A 26 7.64 3.49 0.47
N SER A 27 8.37 4.58 0.27
CA SER A 27 9.40 5.04 1.22
C SER A 27 8.86 5.58 2.56
N SER A 28 7.58 5.97 2.60
CA SER A 28 6.88 6.50 3.78
C SER A 28 5.37 6.51 3.54
N TYR A 29 4.57 6.96 4.52
CA TYR A 29 3.13 7.16 4.36
C TYR A 29 2.76 8.34 3.43
N LEU A 30 3.69 9.27 3.17
CA LEU A 30 3.41 10.53 2.45
C LEU A 30 2.87 10.32 1.03
N PRO A 31 3.36 9.37 0.20
CA PRO A 31 2.78 9.14 -1.12
C PRO A 31 1.31 8.69 -1.03
N VAL A 32 0.95 7.87 -0.04
CA VAL A 32 -0.46 7.46 0.19
C VAL A 32 -1.30 8.67 0.58
N ASN A 33 -0.81 9.52 1.49
CA ASN A 33 -1.48 10.77 1.83
C ASN A 33 -1.70 11.67 0.59
N HIS A 34 -0.70 11.79 -0.29
CA HIS A 34 -0.83 12.55 -1.53
C HIS A 34 -1.83 11.95 -2.53
N TYR A 35 -1.98 10.62 -2.53
CA TYR A 35 -3.00 9.95 -3.33
C TYR A 35 -4.40 10.24 -2.81
N GLU A 36 -4.59 10.19 -1.48
CA GLU A 36 -5.88 10.43 -0.82
C GLU A 36 -6.29 11.90 -0.78
N SER A 37 -5.33 12.84 -0.86
CA SER A 37 -5.62 14.27 -0.97
C SER A 37 -5.79 14.77 -2.41
N GLY A 38 -5.50 13.92 -3.40
CA GLY A 38 -5.49 14.31 -4.82
C GLY A 38 -4.29 15.15 -5.25
N PHE A 39 -3.32 15.39 -4.36
CA PHE A 39 -2.06 16.07 -4.72
C PHE A 39 -1.28 15.30 -5.78
N ARG A 40 -1.38 13.96 -5.77
CA ARG A 40 -0.72 13.10 -6.76
C ARG A 40 -1.65 11.98 -7.20
N THR A 41 -1.60 11.65 -8.49
CA THR A 41 -2.26 10.44 -9.01
C THR A 41 -1.37 9.20 -8.79
N PRO A 42 -1.89 8.10 -8.20
CA PRO A 42 -1.15 6.85 -8.10
C PRO A 42 -0.83 6.27 -9.49
N SER A 43 0.22 5.45 -9.59
CA SER A 43 0.53 4.75 -10.85
C SER A 43 -0.60 3.81 -11.27
N VAL A 44 -0.66 3.47 -12.55
CA VAL A 44 -1.67 2.52 -13.07
C VAL A 44 -1.61 1.18 -12.32
N LEU A 45 -0.40 0.70 -12.00
CA LEU A 45 -0.22 -0.53 -11.23
C LEU A 45 -0.87 -0.46 -9.84
N ILE A 46 -0.61 0.61 -9.08
CA ILE A 46 -1.21 0.79 -7.74
C ILE A 46 -2.74 0.86 -7.87
N GLN A 47 -3.26 1.60 -8.85
CA GLN A 47 -4.71 1.70 -9.07
C GLN A 47 -5.33 0.34 -9.40
N SER A 48 -4.67 -0.48 -10.21
CA SER A 48 -5.12 -1.83 -10.55
C SER A 48 -5.14 -2.74 -9.33
N ILE A 49 -4.09 -2.73 -8.50
CA ILE A 49 -4.04 -3.55 -7.29
C ILE A 49 -5.11 -3.12 -6.30
N MET A 50 -5.33 -1.82 -6.11
CA MET A 50 -6.40 -1.31 -5.25
C MET A 50 -7.78 -1.80 -5.70
N ARG A 51 -8.07 -1.81 -7.01
CA ARG A 51 -9.34 -2.38 -7.54
C ARG A 51 -9.47 -3.87 -7.29
N ILE A 52 -8.39 -4.62 -7.46
CA ILE A 52 -8.38 -6.07 -7.16
C ILE A 52 -8.70 -6.32 -5.69
N LEU A 53 -8.04 -5.59 -4.78
CA LEU A 53 -8.26 -5.72 -3.33
C LEU A 53 -9.69 -5.34 -2.92
N ASP A 54 -10.30 -4.36 -3.60
CA ASP A 54 -11.67 -3.92 -3.36
C ASP A 54 -12.73 -4.95 -3.78
N GLN A 55 -12.49 -5.62 -4.92
CA GLN A 55 -13.41 -6.59 -5.53
C GLN A 55 -13.29 -8.00 -4.94
N TRP A 56 -12.13 -8.36 -4.39
CA TRP A 56 -11.89 -9.71 -3.91
C TRP A 56 -12.57 -10.01 -2.56
N PRO A 57 -12.97 -11.28 -2.33
CA PRO A 57 -13.42 -11.72 -1.02
C PRO A 57 -12.34 -11.46 0.05
N GLU A 58 -12.79 -11.18 1.28
CA GLU A 58 -11.92 -10.81 2.39
C GLU A 58 -10.76 -11.79 2.59
N LYS A 59 -11.06 -13.09 2.61
CA LYS A 59 -10.03 -14.13 2.74
C LYS A 59 -8.90 -13.99 1.71
N LYS A 60 -9.27 -13.80 0.44
CA LYS A 60 -8.32 -13.75 -0.68
C LYS A 60 -7.46 -12.48 -0.66
N ARG A 61 -8.06 -11.32 -0.32
CA ARG A 61 -7.28 -10.09 -0.17
C ARG A 61 -6.33 -10.16 1.04
N THR A 62 -6.74 -10.77 2.15
CA THR A 62 -5.90 -10.90 3.36
C THR A 62 -4.71 -11.83 3.12
N GLU A 63 -4.91 -12.93 2.40
CA GLU A 63 -3.82 -13.82 1.96
C GLU A 63 -2.79 -13.06 1.12
N LEU A 64 -3.24 -12.29 0.12
CA LEU A 64 -2.34 -11.47 -0.71
C LEU A 64 -1.60 -10.39 0.09
N LEU A 65 -2.30 -9.67 0.98
CA LEU A 65 -1.70 -8.62 1.80
C LEU A 65 -0.62 -9.19 2.73
N THR A 66 -0.84 -10.38 3.28
CA THR A 66 0.14 -11.09 4.11
C THR A 66 1.39 -11.43 3.31
N GLU A 67 1.22 -12.04 2.14
CA GLU A 67 2.35 -12.42 1.27
C GLU A 67 3.15 -11.19 0.82
N LEU A 68 2.47 -10.10 0.44
CA LEU A 68 3.12 -8.85 0.07
C LEU A 68 3.92 -8.24 1.23
N LYS A 69 3.34 -8.19 2.44
CA LYS A 69 4.04 -7.70 3.64
C LYS A 69 5.30 -8.53 3.91
N ASP A 70 5.19 -9.85 3.81
CA ASP A 70 6.32 -10.77 4.03
C ASP A 70 7.43 -10.59 3.00
N HIS A 71 7.09 -10.45 1.72
CA HIS A 71 8.07 -10.17 0.67
C HIS A 71 8.73 -8.80 0.84
N CYS A 72 7.95 -7.76 1.14
CA CYS A 72 8.47 -6.42 1.40
C CYS A 72 9.45 -6.43 2.58
N ALA A 73 9.11 -7.11 3.68
CA ALA A 73 9.98 -7.25 4.85
C ALA A 73 11.28 -8.00 4.54
N LYS A 74 11.23 -9.05 3.69
CA LYS A 74 12.42 -9.79 3.24
C LYS A 74 13.35 -8.92 2.38
N LEU A 75 12.79 -8.04 1.54
CA LEU A 75 13.53 -7.15 0.66
C LEU A 75 14.06 -5.90 1.39
N SER A 76 13.37 -5.43 2.44
CA SER A 76 13.74 -4.24 3.20
C SER A 76 14.89 -4.44 4.20
N LYS A 77 15.65 -5.56 4.13
CA LYS A 77 16.77 -5.87 5.03
C LYS A 77 17.75 -4.67 5.16
N PRO A 78 18.33 -4.47 6.36
CA PRO A 78 18.64 -3.15 6.91
C PRO A 78 19.67 -2.38 6.09
N LYS A 79 19.52 -1.04 6.04
CA LYS A 79 20.64 -0.13 5.78
C LYS A 79 21.79 -0.55 6.70
N ARG A 80 22.92 -0.99 6.14
CA ARG A 80 24.18 -1.14 6.88
C ARG A 80 24.33 0.14 7.72
N LYS A 81 24.38 0.02 9.05
CA LYS A 81 24.82 1.12 9.91
C LYS A 81 26.18 1.52 9.38
N GLY A 82 26.28 2.68 8.74
CA GLY A 82 27.55 3.21 8.29
C GLY A 82 28.48 3.30 9.49
N SER A 83 29.63 2.66 9.37
CA SER A 83 30.79 2.90 10.22
C SER A 83 30.99 4.40 10.36
N LYS A 84 30.97 4.89 11.60
CA LYS A 84 31.73 6.06 11.99
C LYS A 84 32.99 5.57 12.68
#